data_AF-A0A4D4N869-F1
#
_entry.id   AF-A0A4D4N869-F1
#
_cell.length_a   1.000
_cell.length_b   1.000
_cell.length_c   1.000
_cell.angle_alpha   90.00
_cell.angle_beta   90.00
_cell.angle_gamma   90.00
#
_symmetry.space_group_name_H-M   'P 1'
#
loop_
_entity.id
_entity.type
_entity.pdbx_description
1 polymer ?
#
loop_
_entity_poly.entity_id
_entity_poly.type
_entity_poly.pdbx_seq_one_letter_code
_entity_poly.pdbx_strand_id
1 'polypeptide(L)'
;MDDDLWALIEPLLPPWPEKSPGPRPVADRHCLQGILYVLYNDIAWQLLPLELGFGSGQTCWRRLERWQQAGVFDQLHRILLAELNAAGRLDWSRACVDGSHIRAKKGAPRLVRRRSTGGRRAANTT
;
A
#
# COMPACT_ATOMS: atom_id res chain seq x y z
N MET A 1 5.11 -15.72 9.58
CA MET A 1 6.25 -14.81 9.35
C MET A 1 7.40 -15.33 10.16
N ASP A 2 8.55 -15.50 9.54
CA ASP A 2 9.76 -15.98 10.22
C ASP A 2 10.28 -14.97 11.27
N ASP A 3 10.97 -15.45 12.30
CA ASP A 3 11.49 -14.61 13.38
C ASP A 3 12.65 -13.72 12.93
N ASP A 4 13.52 -14.20 12.03
CA ASP A 4 14.66 -13.44 11.53
C ASP A 4 14.19 -12.24 10.69
N LEU A 5 13.17 -12.47 9.86
CA LEU A 5 12.53 -11.39 9.10
C LEU A 5 11.87 -10.38 10.03
N TRP A 6 11.23 -10.85 11.11
CA TRP A 6 10.61 -9.95 12.08
C TRP A 6 11.65 -9.11 12.82
N ALA A 7 12.77 -9.70 13.25
CA ALA A 7 13.87 -9.00 13.92
C ALA A 7 14.48 -7.87 13.06
N LEU A 8 14.42 -8.00 11.73
CA LEU A 8 14.86 -6.95 10.80
C LEU A 8 13.82 -5.83 10.65
N ILE A 9 12.53 -6.14 10.73
CA ILE A 9 11.45 -5.18 10.49
C ILE A 9 11.07 -4.41 11.76
N GLU A 10 10.98 -5.08 12.90
CA GLU A 10 10.54 -4.51 14.18
C GLU A 10 11.25 -3.19 14.56
N PRO A 11 12.60 -3.08 14.43
CA PRO A 11 13.32 -1.85 14.77
C PRO A 11 12.99 -0.66 13.86
N LEU A 12 12.41 -0.91 12.69
CA LEU A 12 12.03 0.14 11.74
C LEU A 12 10.69 0.77 12.09
N LEU A 13 9.89 0.11 12.95
CA LEU A 13 8.52 0.51 13.21
C LEU A 13 8.46 1.73 14.13
N PRO A 14 7.62 2.73 13.82
CA PRO A 14 7.51 3.92 14.66
C PRO A 14 6.91 3.55 16.03
N PRO A 15 7.49 4.06 17.14
CA PRO A 15 7.03 3.74 18.48
C PRO A 15 5.59 4.19 18.68
N TRP A 16 4.81 3.46 19.47
CA TRP A 16 3.47 3.89 19.83
C TRP A 16 3.51 5.11 20.74
N PRO A 17 2.57 6.06 20.58
CA PRO A 17 2.45 7.16 21.53
C PRO A 17 2.10 6.60 22.92
N GLU A 18 2.79 7.09 23.95
CA GLU A 18 2.64 6.62 25.34
C GLU A 18 1.20 6.75 25.86
N LYS A 19 0.45 7.73 25.35
CA LYS A 19 -0.95 7.96 25.66
C LYS A 19 -1.74 7.98 24.37
N SER A 20 -2.47 6.90 24.11
CA SER A 20 -3.48 6.87 23.05
C SER A 20 -4.83 6.59 23.68
N PRO A 21 -5.87 7.41 23.41
CA PRO A 21 -7.22 7.06 23.82
C PRO A 21 -7.65 5.78 23.08
N GLY A 22 -8.18 4.81 23.84
CA GLY A 22 -8.78 3.58 23.29
C GLY A 22 -8.08 2.28 23.68
N PRO A 23 -8.53 1.14 23.11
CA PRO A 23 -7.97 -0.17 23.39
C PRO A 23 -6.51 -0.27 22.98
N ARG A 24 -5.77 -1.19 23.63
CA ARG A 24 -4.40 -1.50 23.23
C ARG A 24 -4.37 -1.92 21.75
N PRO A 25 -3.43 -1.39 20.95
CA PRO A 25 -3.30 -1.80 19.56
C PRO A 25 -3.00 -3.29 19.42
N VAL A 26 -3.45 -3.88 18.31
CA VAL A 26 -3.00 -5.21 17.88
C VAL A 26 -1.49 -5.19 17.68
N ALA A 27 -0.82 -6.26 18.11
CA ALA A 27 0.63 -6.41 17.97
C ALA A 27 1.08 -6.17 16.52
N ASP A 28 2.18 -5.43 16.37
CA ASP A 28 2.69 -4.99 15.07
C ASP A 28 2.96 -6.16 14.12
N ARG A 29 3.49 -7.27 14.63
CA ARG A 29 3.73 -8.49 13.86
C ARG A 29 2.45 -9.07 13.26
N HIS A 30 1.40 -9.19 14.05
CA HIS A 30 0.09 -9.66 13.58
C HIS A 30 -0.50 -8.69 12.55
N CYS A 31 -0.34 -7.39 12.76
CA CYS A 31 -0.82 -6.38 11.83
C CYS A 31 -0.10 -6.46 10.47
N LEU A 32 1.22 -6.67 10.49
CA LEU A 32 2.01 -6.90 9.27
C LEU A 32 1.59 -8.20 8.56
N GLN A 33 1.34 -9.28 9.30
CA GLN A 33 0.80 -10.52 8.71
C GLN A 33 -0.57 -10.30 8.06
N GLY A 34 -1.45 -9.51 8.68
CA GLY A 34 -2.74 -9.13 8.10
C GLY A 34 -2.61 -8.30 6.83
N ILE A 35 -1.70 -7.31 6.81
CA ILE A 35 -1.39 -6.53 5.60
C ILE A 35 -0.92 -7.46 4.48
N LEU A 36 0.06 -8.33 4.75
CA LEU A 36 0.59 -9.27 3.76
C LEU A 36 -0.49 -10.22 3.26
N TYR A 37 -1.37 -10.70 4.13
CA TYR A 37 -2.49 -11.56 3.74
C TYR A 37 -3.43 -10.84 2.76
N VAL A 38 -3.81 -9.60 3.05
CA VAL A 38 -4.66 -8.80 2.17
C VAL A 38 -4.00 -8.60 0.80
N LEU A 39 -2.74 -8.19 0.78
CA LEU A 39 -1.99 -7.91 -0.46
C LEU A 39 -1.74 -9.18 -1.29
N TYR A 40 -1.43 -10.31 -0.64
CA TYR A 40 -1.15 -11.56 -1.32
C TYR A 40 -2.40 -12.18 -1.97
N ASN A 41 -3.55 -12.08 -1.29
CA ASN A 41 -4.81 -12.64 -1.78
C ASN A 41 -5.62 -11.65 -2.63
N ASP A 42 -5.16 -10.40 -2.76
CA ASP A 42 -5.84 -9.31 -3.45
C ASP A 42 -7.32 -9.15 -3.03
N ILE A 43 -7.56 -9.16 -1.72
CA ILE A 43 -8.90 -9.02 -1.15
C ILE A 43 -9.16 -7.59 -0.65
N ALA A 44 -10.42 -7.21 -0.56
CA ALA A 44 -10.78 -5.98 0.14
C ALA A 44 -10.42 -6.07 1.63
N TRP A 45 -10.01 -4.96 2.24
CA TRP A 45 -9.64 -4.90 3.66
C TRP A 45 -10.77 -5.42 4.58
N GLN A 46 -12.03 -5.16 4.24
CA GLN A 46 -13.19 -5.64 5.02
C GLN A 46 -13.35 -7.17 5.01
N LEU A 47 -12.70 -7.85 4.06
CA LEU A 47 -12.75 -9.31 3.91
C LEU A 47 -11.59 -10.01 4.62
N LEU A 48 -10.71 -9.29 5.34
CA LEU A 48 -9.69 -9.91 6.17
C LEU A 48 -10.37 -10.74 7.28
N PRO A 49 -10.18 -12.07 7.31
CA PRO A 49 -10.86 -12.91 8.29
C PRO A 49 -10.39 -12.62 9.71
N LEU A 50 -11.33 -12.37 10.63
CA LEU A 50 -11.03 -11.99 12.01
C LEU A 50 -10.48 -13.16 12.84
N GLU A 51 -10.87 -14.38 12.48
CA GLU A 51 -10.45 -15.64 13.10
C GLU A 51 -8.93 -15.89 13.00
N LEU A 52 -8.24 -15.21 12.08
CA LEU A 52 -6.78 -15.30 11.94
C LEU A 52 -6.01 -14.48 12.99
N GLY A 53 -6.71 -13.66 13.79
CA GLY A 53 -6.08 -12.92 14.89
C GLY A 53 -5.23 -11.71 14.48
N PHE A 54 -5.25 -11.32 13.20
CA PHE A 54 -4.48 -10.17 12.68
C PHE A 54 -5.07 -8.80 13.05
N GLY A 55 -6.26 -8.79 13.68
CA GLY A 55 -7.09 -7.61 13.84
C GLY A 55 -7.98 -7.37 12.62
N SER A 56 -8.79 -6.30 12.68
CA SER A 56 -9.62 -5.93 11.54
C SER A 56 -8.78 -5.39 10.38
N GLY A 57 -9.24 -5.58 9.14
CA GLY A 57 -8.53 -5.01 7.99
C GLY A 57 -8.44 -3.48 8.02
N GLN A 58 -9.38 -2.78 8.67
CA GLN A 58 -9.25 -1.33 8.91
C GLN A 58 -8.09 -0.99 9.85
N THR A 59 -7.81 -1.85 10.83
CA THR A 59 -6.63 -1.70 11.70
C THR A 59 -5.35 -1.91 10.89
N CYS A 60 -5.31 -2.93 10.04
CA CYS A 60 -4.20 -3.19 9.13
C CYS A 60 -3.97 -2.05 8.13
N TRP A 61 -5.03 -1.51 7.55
CA TRP A 61 -4.94 -0.39 6.60
C TRP A 61 -4.38 0.88 7.25
N ARG A 62 -4.91 1.29 8.42
CA ARG A 62 -4.36 2.43 9.18
C ARG A 62 -2.91 2.21 9.58
N ARG A 63 -2.53 0.96 9.87
CA ARG A 63 -1.15 0.61 10.19
C ARG A 63 -0.24 0.76 8.98
N LEU A 64 -0.66 0.24 7.84
CA LEU A 64 0.05 0.38 6.57
C LEU A 64 0.28 1.85 6.25
N GLU A 65 -0.76 2.69 6.35
CA GLU A 65 -0.66 4.13 6.12
C GLU A 65 0.36 4.79 7.06
N ARG A 66 0.28 4.49 8.36
CA ARG A 66 1.23 5.02 9.36
C ARG A 66 2.68 4.62 9.05
N TRP A 67 2.91 3.36 8.69
CA TRP A 67 4.25 2.87 8.36
C TRP A 67 4.77 3.44 7.03
N GLN A 68 3.90 3.63 6.05
CA GLN A 68 4.24 4.31 4.80
C GLN A 68 4.66 5.76 5.06
N GLN A 69 3.89 6.50 5.87
CA GLN A 69 4.21 7.88 6.23
C GLN A 69 5.52 7.99 7.03
N ALA A 70 5.84 6.98 7.83
CA ALA A 70 7.10 6.90 8.58
C ALA A 70 8.29 6.43 7.72
N GLY A 71 8.09 6.05 6.45
CA GLY A 71 9.15 5.59 5.56
C GLY A 71 9.68 4.18 5.87
N VAL A 72 8.91 3.35 6.60
CA VAL A 72 9.31 1.99 7.01
C VAL A 72 9.69 1.15 5.80
N PHE A 73 8.85 1.16 4.75
CA PHE A 73 9.08 0.35 3.55
C PHE A 73 10.26 0.83 2.73
N ASP A 74 10.51 2.14 2.68
CA ASP A 74 11.68 2.71 1.99
C ASP A 74 12.98 2.34 2.70
N GLN A 75 12.96 2.30 4.04
CA GLN A 75 14.10 1.85 4.82
C GLN A 75 14.33 0.34 4.68
N LEU A 76 13.27 -0.46 4.76
CA LEU A 76 13.32 -1.91 4.55
C LEU A 76 13.86 -2.25 3.17
N HIS A 77 13.39 -1.56 2.12
CA HIS A 77 13.86 -1.76 0.75
C HIS A 77 15.36 -1.48 0.61
N ARG A 78 15.86 -0.39 1.23
CA ARG A 78 17.30 -0.08 1.22
C ARG A 78 18.14 -1.14 1.94
N ILE A 79 17.67 -1.66 3.07
CA ILE A 79 18.35 -2.76 3.79
C ILE A 79 18.44 -3.99 2.89
N LEU A 80 17.31 -4.42 2.31
CA LEU A 80 17.28 -5.60 1.43
C LEU A 80 18.18 -5.42 0.20
N LEU A 81 18.20 -4.23 -0.41
CA LEU A 81 19.11 -3.93 -1.51
C LEU A 81 20.59 -4.00 -1.09
N ALA A 82 20.93 -3.46 0.08
CA ALA A 82 22.29 -3.52 0.60
C ALA A 82 22.76 -4.96 0.86
N GLU A 83 21.91 -5.79 1.47
CA GLU A 83 22.16 -7.21 1.71
C GLU A 83 22.34 -7.98 0.40
N LEU A 84 21.45 -7.78 -0.57
CA LEU A 84 21.55 -8.42 -1.88
C LEU A 84 22.80 -7.98 -2.65
N ASN A 85 23.18 -6.70 -2.53
CA ASN A 85 24.40 -6.19 -3.14
C ASN A 85 25.65 -6.82 -2.51
N ALA A 86 25.70 -6.88 -1.16
CA ALA A 86 26.80 -7.49 -0.43
C ALA A 86 26.95 -8.99 -0.75
N ALA A 87 25.83 -9.67 -0.98
CA ALA A 87 25.80 -11.07 -1.41
C ALA A 87 26.09 -11.27 -2.92
N GLY A 88 26.31 -10.20 -3.69
CA GLY A 88 26.54 -10.28 -5.14
C GLY A 88 25.34 -10.79 -5.94
N ARG A 89 24.12 -10.64 -5.39
CA ARG A 89 22.87 -11.18 -5.96
C ARG A 89 22.08 -10.17 -6.80
N LEU A 90 22.56 -8.94 -6.91
CA LEU A 90 21.96 -7.92 -7.78
C LEU A 90 22.50 -8.05 -9.21
N ASP A 91 21.60 -8.27 -10.17
CA ASP A 91 21.91 -8.19 -11.60
C ASP A 91 21.88 -6.74 -12.07
N TRP A 92 23.04 -6.11 -12.12
CA TRP A 92 23.21 -4.71 -12.58
C TRP A 92 23.08 -4.53 -14.09
N SER A 93 22.99 -5.61 -14.88
CA SER A 93 22.76 -5.53 -16.33
C SER A 93 21.30 -5.19 -16.68
N ARG A 94 20.39 -5.28 -15.71
CA ARG A 94 18.95 -5.08 -15.89
C ARG A 94 18.42 -4.09 -14.86
N ALA A 95 17.57 -3.17 -15.31
CA ALA A 95 16.81 -2.28 -14.45
C ALA A 95 15.33 -2.32 -14.85
N CYS A 96 14.45 -2.55 -13.86
CA CYS A 96 13.01 -2.44 -14.04
C CYS A 96 12.55 -1.09 -13.50
N VAL A 97 11.94 -0.27 -14.36
CA VAL A 97 11.33 1.00 -13.96
C VAL A 97 9.81 0.79 -13.95
N ASP A 98 9.20 0.91 -12.78
CA ASP A 98 7.75 0.95 -12.66
C ASP A 98 7.25 2.40 -12.68
N GLY A 99 6.04 2.61 -13.18
CA GLY A 99 5.43 3.92 -13.34
C GLY A 99 3.93 3.86 -13.11
N SER A 100 3.41 4.80 -12.33
CA SER A 100 1.98 4.92 -12.08
C SER A 100 1.39 6.12 -12.83
N HIS A 101 0.34 5.90 -13.63
CA HIS A 101 -0.41 6.98 -14.28
C HIS A 101 -1.59 7.41 -13.41
N ILE A 102 -1.43 8.54 -12.72
CA ILE A 102 -2.51 9.11 -11.90
C ILE A 102 -3.22 10.20 -12.71
N ARG A 103 -4.55 10.10 -12.86
CA ARG A 103 -5.32 11.19 -13.48
C ARG A 103 -5.26 12.45 -12.62
N ALA A 104 -4.85 13.56 -13.22
CA ALA A 104 -4.97 14.88 -12.60
C ALA A 104 -6.45 15.19 -12.36
N LYS A 105 -6.89 15.16 -11.09
CA LYS A 105 -8.30 15.42 -10.71
C LYS A 105 -8.70 16.88 -10.89
N LYS A 106 -7.73 17.80 -10.99
CA LYS A 106 -7.94 19.22 -11.28
C LYS A 106 -7.45 19.50 -12.69
N GLY A 107 -8.37 19.49 -13.66
CA GLY A 107 -8.07 19.97 -15.01
C GLY A 107 -7.71 21.46 -14.97
N ALA A 108 -6.85 21.91 -15.89
CA ALA A 108 -6.62 23.33 -16.11
C ALA A 108 -7.94 24.06 -16.41
N PRO A 109 -8.06 25.38 -16.12
CA PRO A 109 -9.21 26.17 -16.54
C PRO A 109 -9.50 25.95 -18.03
N ARG A 110 -10.78 25.72 -18.33
CA ARG A 110 -11.22 25.37 -19.68
C ARG A 110 -11.02 26.57 -20.61
N LEU A 111 -9.94 26.56 -21.39
CA LEU A 111 -9.60 27.63 -22.34
C LEU A 111 -10.70 27.88 -23.39
N VAL A 112 -11.45 26.84 -23.79
CA VAL A 112 -12.51 26.99 -24.81
C VAL A 112 -13.65 25.99 -24.57
N ARG A 113 -14.90 26.42 -24.83
CA ARG A 113 -16.07 25.54 -24.85
C ARG A 113 -15.95 24.55 -26.02
N ARG A 114 -15.76 23.25 -25.73
CA ARG A 114 -15.81 22.18 -26.74
C ARG A 114 -17.18 22.25 -27.44
N ARG A 115 -17.20 22.22 -28.79
CA ARG A 115 -18.47 22.13 -29.52
C ARG A 115 -19.17 20.84 -29.11
N SER A 116 -20.39 20.97 -28.62
CA SER A 116 -21.27 19.82 -28.37
C SER A 116 -21.57 19.17 -29.72
N THR A 117 -21.18 17.91 -29.88
CA THR A 117 -21.80 17.04 -30.88
C THR A 117 -23.17 16.66 -30.31
N GLY A 118 -24.17 17.52 -30.54
CA GLY A 118 -25.54 17.26 -30.15
C GLY A 118 -25.99 15.89 -30.69
N GLY A 119 -26.69 15.12 -29.86
CA GLY A 119 -27.17 13.80 -30.23
C GLY A 119 -28.05 13.87 -31.48
N ARG A 120 -27.68 13.11 -32.52
CA ARG A 120 -28.58 12.86 -33.65
C ARG A 120 -29.69 11.93 -33.15
N ARG A 121 -30.95 12.34 -33.31
CA ARG A 121 -32.08 11.41 -33.17
C ARG A 121 -31.93 10.32 -34.24
N ALA A 122 -31.98 9.06 -33.81
CA ALA A 122 -32.09 7.93 -34.73
C ALA A 122 -33.44 7.99 -35.45
N ALA A 123 -33.46 7.63 -36.73
CA ALA A 123 -34.70 7.49 -37.48
C ALA A 123 -35.45 6.23 -37.00
N ASN A 124 -36.74 6.37 -36.67
CA ASN A 124 -37.60 5.22 -36.45
C ASN A 124 -38.02 4.63 -37.80
N THR A 125 -37.93 3.32 -37.93
CA THR A 125 -38.48 2.56 -39.06
C THR A 125 -39.94 2.19 -38.73
N THR A 126 -40.85 2.50 -39.66
CA THR A 126 -42.23 2.01 -39.69
C THR A 126 -42.33 0.83 -40.64
#